data_AF-A0AAJ3ULZ8-F1
#
_entry.id   AF-A0AAJ3ULZ8-F1
#
_cell.length_a   1.000
_cell.length_b   1.000
_cell.length_c   1.000
_cell.angle_alpha   90.00
_cell.angle_beta   90.00
_cell.angle_gamma   90.00
#
_symmetry.space_group_name_H-M   'P 1'
#
loop_
_entity.id
_entity.type
_entity.pdbx_description
1 polymer ?
#
loop_
_entity_poly.entity_id
_entity_poly.type
_entity_poly.pdbx_seq_one_letter_code
_entity_poly.pdbx_strand_id
1 'polypeptide(L)'
;MYINIEECFGFIALIASLIGLSPQVYKAYITKVTRDVSMLMLVNYLICSLSWIGYGLYQSSIFVVLSNIAGLVISIISIIQKCYYDAKPAP
;
A
#
# COMPACT_ATOMS: atom_id res chain seq x y z
N MET A 1 20.44 -23.58 5.58
CA MET A 1 20.05 -22.25 6.09
C MET A 1 18.63 -22.37 6.60
N TYR A 2 18.40 -22.23 7.91
CA TYR A 2 17.06 -22.31 8.50
C TYR A 2 16.47 -20.90 8.54
N ILE A 3 15.25 -20.75 8.04
CA ILE A 3 14.50 -19.49 8.16
C ILE A 3 14.14 -19.30 9.64
N ASN A 4 14.52 -18.18 10.21
CA ASN A 4 14.16 -17.86 11.60
C ASN A 4 12.75 -17.22 11.66
N ILE A 5 12.21 -17.09 12.88
CA ILE A 5 10.84 -16.58 13.06
C ILE A 5 10.68 -15.13 12.56
N GLU A 6 11.71 -14.31 12.70
CA GLU A 6 11.73 -12.92 12.22
C GLU A 6 11.60 -12.86 10.70
N GLU A 7 12.41 -13.63 9.98
CA GLU A 7 12.38 -13.72 8.52
C GLU A 7 11.02 -14.24 8.03
N CYS A 8 10.43 -15.22 8.73
CA CYS A 8 9.11 -15.74 8.40
C CYS A 8 8.04 -14.63 8.46
N PHE A 9 7.95 -13.89 9.57
CA PHE A 9 7.02 -12.77 9.68
C PHE A 9 7.35 -11.62 8.74
N GLY A 10 8.65 -11.39 8.46
CA GLY A 10 9.11 -10.39 7.50
C GLY A 10 8.63 -10.67 6.08
N PHE A 11 8.74 -11.91 5.61
CA PHE A 11 8.21 -12.32 4.31
C PHE A 11 6.69 -12.26 4.25
N ILE A 12 6.01 -12.69 5.32
CA ILE A 12 4.54 -12.58 5.41
C ILE A 12 4.11 -11.11 5.33
N ALA A 13 4.77 -10.21 6.07
CA ALA A 13 4.48 -8.78 6.04
C ALA A 13 4.70 -8.20 4.63
N LEU A 14 5.80 -8.56 3.97
CA LEU A 14 6.10 -8.10 2.61
C LEU A 14 5.03 -8.54 1.60
N ILE A 15 4.65 -9.82 1.64
CA ILE A 15 3.60 -10.37 0.77
C ILE A 15 2.24 -9.75 1.09
N ALA A 16 1.89 -9.63 2.37
CA ALA A 16 0.64 -9.03 2.81
C ALA A 16 0.54 -7.56 2.40
N SER A 17 1.63 -6.79 2.47
CA SER A 17 1.69 -5.40 1.99
C SER A 17 1.50 -5.30 0.48
N LEU A 18 2.05 -6.23 -0.30
CA LEU A 18 1.80 -6.30 -1.74
C LEU A 18 0.34 -6.65 -2.05
N ILE A 19 -0.27 -7.54 -1.29
CA ILE A 19 -1.65 -7.96 -1.53
C ILE A 19 -2.66 -6.93 -1.00
N GLY A 20 -2.40 -6.26 0.12
CA GLY A 20 -3.42 -5.53 0.90
C GLY A 20 -4.30 -4.58 0.08
N LEU A 21 -3.71 -3.72 -0.74
CA LEU A 21 -4.44 -2.76 -1.60
C LEU A 21 -4.54 -3.21 -3.07
N SER A 22 -3.85 -4.26 -3.48
CA SER A 22 -3.81 -4.70 -4.88
C SER A 22 -5.17 -5.12 -5.45
N PRO A 23 -6.04 -5.87 -4.75
CA PRO A 23 -7.40 -6.15 -5.21
C PRO A 23 -8.22 -4.88 -5.43
N GLN A 24 -8.02 -3.85 -4.61
CA GLN A 24 -8.72 -2.58 -4.75
C GLN A 24 -8.21 -1.79 -5.97
N VAL A 25 -6.89 -1.78 -6.22
CA VAL A 25 -6.30 -1.21 -7.44
C VAL A 25 -6.82 -1.90 -8.68
N TYR A 26 -6.88 -3.24 -8.67
CA TYR A 26 -7.42 -4.03 -9.77
C TYR A 26 -8.91 -3.73 -9.98
N LYS A 27 -9.72 -3.74 -8.92
CA LYS A 27 -11.15 -3.43 -8.99
C LYS A 27 -11.38 -2.04 -9.56
N ALA A 28 -10.69 -1.01 -9.07
CA ALA A 28 -10.80 0.36 -9.59
C ALA A 28 -10.35 0.45 -11.05
N TYR A 29 -9.34 -0.31 -11.47
CA TYR A 29 -8.94 -0.37 -12.87
C TYR A 29 -10.03 -1.00 -13.76
N ILE A 30 -10.72 -2.04 -13.31
CA ILE A 30 -11.77 -2.71 -14.10
C ILE A 30 -13.06 -1.89 -14.11
N THR A 31 -13.55 -1.47 -12.94
CA THR A 31 -14.86 -0.81 -12.81
C THR A 31 -14.82 0.66 -13.15
N LYS A 32 -13.64 1.31 -13.09
CA LYS A 32 -13.49 2.76 -13.22
C LYS A 32 -14.32 3.56 -12.21
N VAL A 33 -14.74 2.91 -11.11
CA VAL A 33 -15.57 3.51 -10.05
C VAL A 33 -14.82 3.48 -8.73
N THR A 34 -14.63 4.66 -8.15
CA THR A 34 -13.88 4.85 -6.89
C THR A 34 -14.62 5.67 -5.85
N ARG A 35 -15.89 6.05 -6.09
CA ARG A 35 -16.66 6.94 -5.21
C ARG A 35 -16.70 6.51 -3.74
N ASP A 36 -16.76 5.20 -3.49
CA ASP A 36 -16.88 4.62 -2.14
C ASP A 36 -15.51 4.44 -1.45
N VAL A 37 -14.41 4.72 -2.16
CA VAL A 37 -13.06 4.65 -1.58
C VAL A 37 -12.76 5.94 -0.84
N SER A 38 -12.39 5.86 0.44
CA SER A 38 -12.06 7.05 1.21
C SER A 38 -10.69 7.62 0.82
N MET A 39 -10.66 8.87 0.32
CA MET A 39 -9.40 9.59 0.08
C MET A 39 -8.60 9.80 1.36
N LEU A 40 -9.28 10.07 2.48
CA LEU A 40 -8.65 10.24 3.78
C LEU A 40 -7.91 8.96 4.22
N MET A 41 -8.51 7.78 3.97
CA MET A 41 -7.88 6.50 4.26
C MET A 41 -6.60 6.31 3.44
N LEU A 42 -6.62 6.61 2.14
CA LEU A 42 -5.45 6.45 1.27
C LEU A 42 -4.30 7.39 1.66
N VAL A 43 -4.61 8.65 1.95
CA VAL A 43 -3.61 9.64 2.40
C VAL A 43 -3.04 9.25 3.77
N ASN A 44 -3.88 8.81 4.71
CA ASN A 44 -3.42 8.32 6.00
C ASN A 44 -2.49 7.10 5.84
N TYR A 45 -2.83 6.18 4.93
CA TYR A 45 -1.97 5.04 4.61
C TYR A 45 -0.61 5.49 4.06
N LEU A 46 -0.59 6.49 3.17
CA LEU A 46 0.66 7.06 2.63
C LEU A 46 1.54 7.66 3.73
N ILE A 47 0.96 8.47 4.63
CA ILE A 47 1.70 9.08 5.76
C ILE A 47 2.22 8.00 6.72
N CYS A 48 1.39 7.00 7.02
CA CYS A 48 1.76 5.86 7.84
C CYS A 48 2.96 5.10 7.24
N SER A 49 2.91 4.76 5.94
CA SER A 49 4.01 4.06 5.27
C SER A 49 5.30 4.88 5.23
N LEU A 50 5.23 6.20 4.97
CA LEU A 50 6.40 7.08 5.05
C LEU A 50 7.04 7.07 6.45
N SER A 51 6.20 7.13 7.49
CA SER A 51 6.66 7.12 8.88
C SER A 51 7.34 5.79 9.23
N TRP A 52 6.78 4.66 8.80
CA TRP A 52 7.36 3.35 8.99
C TRP A 52 8.64 3.11 8.21
N ILE A 53 8.77 3.69 7.01
CA ILE A 53 10.04 3.65 6.26
C ILE A 53 11.12 4.38 7.06
N GLY A 54 10.84 5.58 7.56
CA GLY A 54 11.78 6.33 8.41
C GLY A 54 12.19 5.55 9.67
N TYR A 55 11.21 4.98 10.37
CA TYR A 55 11.46 4.13 11.54
C TYR A 55 12.27 2.87 11.19
N GLY A 56 11.91 2.17 10.11
CA GLY A 56 12.57 0.95 9.68
C GLY A 56 14.03 1.20 9.28
N LEU A 57 14.32 2.33 8.65
CA LEU A 57 15.69 2.77 8.37
C LEU A 57 16.47 3.03 9.67
N TYR A 58 15.87 3.73 10.63
CA TYR A 58 16.47 3.97 11.95
C TYR A 58 16.80 2.65 12.69
N GLN A 59 15.90 1.66 12.61
CA GLN A 59 16.11 0.33 13.22
C GLN A 59 16.87 -0.67 12.34
N SER A 60 17.36 -0.27 11.16
CA SER A 60 18.00 -1.19 10.21
C SER A 60 17.15 -2.42 9.87
N SER A 61 15.82 -2.30 9.92
CA SER A 61 14.87 -3.40 9.67
C SER A 61 14.43 -3.42 8.21
N ILE A 62 15.09 -4.27 7.41
CA ILE A 62 14.86 -4.34 5.96
C ILE A 62 13.42 -4.74 5.62
N PHE A 63 12.81 -5.67 6.37
CA PHE A 63 11.44 -6.12 6.11
C PHE A 63 10.41 -5.01 6.37
N VAL A 64 10.60 -4.20 7.41
CA VAL A 64 9.72 -3.04 7.68
C VAL A 64 9.83 -2.03 6.54
N VAL A 65 11.05 -1.72 6.10
CA VAL A 65 11.29 -0.78 5.00
C VAL A 65 10.66 -1.27 3.70
N LEU A 66 10.96 -2.50 3.27
CA LEU A 66 10.46 -3.04 2.00
C LEU A 66 8.95 -3.19 1.97
N SER A 67 8.35 -3.68 3.06
CA SER A 67 6.89 -3.85 3.15
C SER A 67 6.16 -2.51 3.05
N ASN A 68 6.71 -1.45 3.69
CA ASN A 68 6.11 -0.13 3.62
C ASN A 68 6.41 0.60 2.30
N ILE A 69 7.53 0.33 1.62
CA ILE A 69 7.75 0.80 0.25
C ILE A 69 6.70 0.19 -0.70
N ALA A 70 6.48 -1.12 -0.61
CA ALA A 70 5.46 -1.80 -1.41
C ALA A 70 4.06 -1.21 -1.17
N GLY A 71 3.67 -1.06 0.10
CA GLY A 71 2.39 -0.43 0.46
C GLY A 71 2.28 1.01 -0.03
N LEU A 72 3.35 1.81 0.07
CA LEU A 72 3.39 3.19 -0.38
C LEU A 72 3.17 3.32 -1.88
N VAL A 73 3.83 2.48 -2.69
CA VAL A 73 3.65 2.47 -4.15
C VAL A 73 2.20 2.15 -4.51
N ILE A 74 1.60 1.12 -3.89
CA ILE A 74 0.21 0.74 -4.18
C ILE A 74 -0.78 1.82 -3.71
N SER A 75 -0.51 2.49 -2.59
CA SER A 75 -1.32 3.62 -2.13
C SER A 75 -1.27 4.79 -3.10
N ILE A 76 -0.09 5.16 -3.62
CA ILE A 76 0.05 6.21 -4.64
C ILE A 76 -0.75 5.86 -5.89
N ILE A 77 -0.68 4.62 -6.37
CA ILE A 77 -1.48 4.15 -7.52
C ILE A 77 -2.99 4.30 -7.21
N SER A 78 -3.42 3.91 -6.01
CA SER A 78 -4.82 4.01 -5.58
C SER A 78 -5.30 5.47 -5.52
N ILE A 79 -4.45 6.39 -5.04
CA ILE A 79 -4.74 7.83 -5.00
C ILE A 79 -4.89 8.38 -6.43
N ILE A 80 -3.98 8.02 -7.33
CA ILE A 80 -4.04 8.43 -8.74
C ILE A 80 -5.34 7.94 -9.38
N GLN A 81 -5.70 6.67 -9.17
CA GLN A 81 -6.95 6.11 -9.67
C GLN A 81 -8.17 6.85 -9.11
N LYS A 82 -8.20 7.14 -7.80
CA LYS A 82 -9.29 7.87 -7.16
C LYS A 82 -9.46 9.26 -7.77
N CYS A 83 -8.40 10.05 -7.85
CA CYS A 83 -8.44 11.38 -8.45
C CYS A 83 -8.87 11.34 -9.93
N TYR A 84 -8.35 10.39 -10.70
CA TYR A 84 -8.65 10.29 -12.13
C TYR A 84 -10.10 9.86 -12.41
N TYR A 85 -10.61 8.87 -11.68
CA TYR A 85 -11.97 8.34 -11.92
C TYR A 85 -13.06 9.21 -11.30
N ASP A 86 -12.79 9.90 -10.20
CA ASP A 86 -13.74 10.87 -9.64
C ASP A 86 -13.87 12.13 -10.51
N ALA A 87 -12.80 12.53 -11.20
CA ALA A 87 -12.81 13.69 -12.09
C ALA A 87 -13.62 13.44 -13.37
N LYS A 88 -13.93 12.18 -13.70
CA LYS A 88 -14.79 11.86 -14.83
C LYS A 88 -16.25 11.96 -14.39
N PRO A 89 -17.12 12.59 -15.19
CA PRO A 89 -18.56 12.47 -15.00
C PRO A 89 -18.92 10.98 -14.94
N ALA A 90 -19.79 10.60 -14.00
CA ALA A 90 -20.37 9.27 -14.01
C ALA A 90 -21.01 9.02 -15.39
N PRO A 91 -20.90 7.80 -15.96
CA PRO A 91 -21.64 7.45 -17.15
C PRO A 91 -23.15 7.64 -16.95
#